data_AF-A0A838H926-F1
#
_entry.id   AF-A0A838H926-F1
#
_cell.length_a   1.000
_cell.length_b   1.000
_cell.length_c   1.000
_cell.angle_alpha   90.00
_cell.angle_beta   90.00
_cell.angle_gamma   90.00
#
_symmetry.space_group_name_H-M   'P 1'
#
loop_
_entity.id
_entity.type
_entity.pdbx_description
1 polymer ?
#
loop_
_entity_poly.entity_id
_entity_poly.type
_entity_poly.pdbx_seq_one_letter_code
_entity_poly.pdbx_strand_id
1 'polypeptide(L)'
;MRWDQQIVGEDRERPLPGLAVDSVRTFDAPEALGIRFHEVRAKSALNHVPGGRFGFNWTINLFRGCTHACTYCQSGDTQILMGDGGTKDLADIRVGEAVYGTVREGAYRRYAVTRVLDHWKTTKPSYRIKLEDGTE
;
A
#
# COMPACT_ATOMS: atom_id res chain seq x y z
N MET A 1 0.77 6.28 -15.59
CA MET A 1 1.11 5.68 -14.28
C MET A 1 1.04 4.15 -14.39
N ARG A 2 1.83 3.37 -13.62
CA ARG A 2 1.82 1.88 -13.66
C ARG A 2 0.41 1.27 -13.48
N TRP A 3 -0.51 2.07 -12.94
CA TRP A 3 -1.89 1.72 -12.59
C TRP A 3 -2.93 2.01 -13.69
N ASP A 4 -2.58 2.73 -14.76
CA ASP A 4 -3.53 3.07 -15.84
C ASP A 4 -3.99 1.83 -16.63
N GLN A 5 -3.23 0.74 -16.60
CA GLN A 5 -3.60 -0.54 -17.21
C GLN A 5 -4.60 -1.36 -16.37
N GLN A 6 -5.12 -0.81 -15.27
CA GLN A 6 -6.07 -1.46 -14.38
C GLN A 6 -7.50 -0.91 -14.48
N ILE A 7 -7.79 -0.03 -15.45
CA ILE A 7 -9.13 0.50 -15.68
C ILE A 7 -9.98 -0.57 -16.38
N VAL A 8 -11.09 -0.96 -15.76
CA VAL A 8 -11.94 -2.10 -16.16
C VAL A 8 -13.03 -1.66 -17.14
N GLY A 9 -13.16 -2.39 -18.25
CA GLY A 9 -14.30 -2.37 -19.17
C GLY A 9 -14.85 -3.78 -19.37
N GLU A 10 -16.18 -3.88 -19.51
CA GLU A 10 -17.02 -5.05 -19.20
C GLU A 10 -16.77 -6.38 -19.94
N ASP A 11 -16.96 -7.43 -19.14
CA ASP A 11 -17.28 -8.85 -19.33
C ASP A 11 -17.25 -9.56 -20.69
N ARG A 12 -16.40 -10.60 -20.72
CA ARG A 12 -16.73 -12.00 -21.07
C ARG A 12 -15.49 -12.88 -20.83
N GLU A 13 -15.50 -13.73 -19.80
CA GLU A 13 -14.46 -14.75 -19.48
C GLU A 13 -13.02 -14.37 -19.89
N ARG A 14 -12.57 -13.19 -19.46
CA ARG A 14 -11.24 -12.66 -19.82
C ARG A 14 -10.19 -13.08 -18.80
N PRO A 15 -8.93 -13.28 -19.23
CA PRO A 15 -7.81 -13.48 -18.31
C PRO A 15 -7.78 -12.36 -17.27
N LEU A 16 -7.47 -12.72 -16.02
CA LEU A 16 -7.53 -11.80 -14.88
C LEU A 16 -6.73 -10.52 -15.20
N PRO A 17 -7.27 -9.29 -15.06
CA PRO A 17 -6.64 -8.12 -15.68
C PRO A 17 -5.14 -7.91 -15.32
N GLY A 18 -4.20 -7.90 -16.26
CA GLY A 18 -2.77 -7.81 -15.92
C GLY A 18 -2.12 -9.10 -15.41
N LEU A 19 -2.82 -10.23 -15.48
CA LEU A 19 -2.27 -11.58 -15.43
C LEU A 19 -2.78 -12.32 -16.68
N ALA A 20 -1.88 -12.66 -17.61
CA ALA A 20 -2.23 -13.38 -18.83
C ALA A 20 -2.50 -14.87 -18.55
N VAL A 21 -3.42 -15.15 -17.62
CA VAL A 21 -3.83 -16.51 -17.24
C VAL A 21 -5.34 -16.60 -17.20
N ASP A 22 -5.85 -17.77 -17.57
CA ASP A 22 -7.27 -18.08 -17.52
C ASP A 22 -7.68 -18.33 -16.06
N SER A 23 -8.77 -17.67 -15.63
CA SER A 23 -9.42 -17.97 -14.36
C SER A 23 -10.31 -19.20 -14.52
N VAL A 24 -10.11 -20.19 -13.65
CA VAL A 24 -10.92 -21.41 -13.57
C VAL A 24 -12.26 -21.12 -12.89
N ARG A 25 -12.22 -20.39 -11.77
CA ARG A 25 -13.44 -19.93 -11.08
C ARG A 25 -13.15 -18.78 -10.13
N THR A 26 -14.21 -18.11 -9.71
CA THR A 26 -14.19 -17.08 -8.68
C THR A 26 -15.10 -17.51 -7.53
N PHE A 27 -14.67 -17.32 -6.29
CA PHE A 27 -15.47 -17.63 -5.10
C PHE A 27 -15.12 -16.71 -3.93
N ASP A 28 -16.05 -16.56 -2.99
CA ASP A 28 -15.83 -15.86 -1.73
C ASP A 28 -15.52 -16.89 -0.63
N ALA A 29 -14.68 -16.52 0.34
CA ALA A 29 -14.33 -17.39 1.47
C ALA A 29 -14.89 -16.81 2.79
N PRO A 30 -15.66 -17.58 3.57
CA PRO A 30 -16.26 -17.10 4.83
C PRO A 30 -15.24 -16.56 5.84
N GLU A 31 -14.06 -17.16 5.91
CA GLU A 31 -12.95 -16.76 6.77
C GLU A 31 -12.24 -15.46 6.33
N ALA A 32 -12.56 -14.95 5.15
CA ALA A 32 -11.94 -13.79 4.53
C ALA A 32 -13.01 -12.85 3.96
N LEU A 33 -13.83 -12.29 4.86
CA LEU A 33 -14.94 -11.37 4.52
C LEU A 33 -14.45 -10.21 3.65
N GLY A 34 -15.12 -10.03 2.50
CA GLY A 34 -14.81 -8.97 1.54
C GLY A 34 -13.65 -9.28 0.59
N ILE A 35 -13.05 -10.48 0.68
CA ILE A 35 -11.98 -10.93 -0.21
C ILE A 35 -12.55 -11.93 -1.22
N ARG A 36 -12.38 -11.59 -2.50
CA ARG A 36 -12.71 -12.45 -3.64
C ARG A 36 -11.50 -13.28 -4.04
N PHE A 37 -11.69 -14.59 -4.14
CA PHE A 37 -10.67 -15.53 -4.57
C PHE A 37 -10.83 -15.88 -6.04
N HIS A 38 -9.71 -15.97 -6.75
CA HIS A 38 -9.66 -16.40 -8.14
C HIS A 38 -8.78 -17.64 -8.23
N GLU A 39 -9.37 -18.76 -8.62
CA GLU A 39 -8.63 -19.95 -8.98
C GLU A 39 -8.13 -19.80 -10.42
N VAL A 40 -6.84 -20.05 -10.66
CA VAL A 40 -6.20 -19.87 -11.98
C VAL A 40 -5.41 -21.10 -12.36
N ARG A 41 -5.34 -21.37 -13.67
CA ARG A 41 -4.44 -22.41 -14.19
C ARG A 41 -3.11 -21.77 -14.59
N ALA A 42 -2.06 -22.05 -13.82
CA ALA A 42 -0.72 -21.53 -14.09
C ALA A 42 0.28 -22.66 -14.38
N LYS A 43 1.29 -22.37 -15.21
CA LYS A 43 2.43 -23.28 -15.41
C LYS A 43 3.25 -23.45 -14.12
N SER A 44 3.34 -22.39 -13.31
CA SER A 44 4.01 -22.36 -12.00
C SER A 44 3.36 -21.29 -11.13
N ALA A 45 3.22 -21.57 -9.83
CA ALA A 45 2.84 -20.56 -8.83
C ALA A 45 4.01 -19.63 -8.46
N LEU A 46 5.24 -20.07 -8.71
CA LEU A 46 6.46 -19.33 -8.43
C LEU A 46 6.95 -18.59 -9.69
N ASN A 47 7.24 -17.30 -9.55
CA ASN A 47 7.91 -16.48 -10.54
C ASN A 47 9.41 -16.47 -10.29
N HIS A 48 10.22 -16.83 -11.29
CA HIS A 48 11.67 -16.75 -11.21
C HIS A 48 12.12 -15.29 -11.24
N VAL A 49 13.02 -14.90 -10.33
CA VAL A 49 13.59 -13.55 -10.25
C VAL A 49 15.09 -13.63 -10.58
N PRO A 50 15.50 -13.18 -11.77
CA PRO A 50 16.91 -13.20 -12.16
C PRO A 50 17.76 -12.24 -11.33
N GLY A 51 19.00 -12.65 -11.04
CA GLY A 51 20.06 -11.74 -10.61
C GLY A 51 20.14 -11.45 -9.11
N GLY A 52 19.43 -12.20 -8.25
CA GLY A 52 19.68 -12.27 -6.79
C GLY A 52 19.60 -10.95 -6.01
N ARG A 53 19.19 -9.85 -6.65
CA ARG A 53 19.22 -8.47 -6.11
C ARG A 53 18.45 -8.34 -4.79
N PHE A 54 17.46 -9.20 -4.57
CA PHE A 54 16.59 -9.17 -3.40
C PHE A 54 16.87 -10.30 -2.40
N GLY A 55 17.97 -11.05 -2.57
CA GLY A 55 18.36 -12.16 -1.70
C GLY A 55 17.59 -13.46 -1.93
N PHE A 56 16.77 -13.53 -2.98
CA PHE A 56 16.02 -14.71 -3.39
C PHE A 56 15.97 -14.83 -4.92
N ASN A 57 15.75 -16.05 -5.42
CA ASN A 57 15.67 -16.36 -6.86
C ASN A 57 14.25 -16.71 -7.34
N TRP A 58 13.29 -16.79 -6.41
CA TRP A 58 11.90 -17.12 -6.69
C TRP A 58 10.98 -16.27 -5.82
N THR A 59 9.81 -15.95 -6.35
CA THR A 59 8.77 -15.18 -5.65
C THR A 59 7.40 -15.79 -5.88
N ILE A 60 6.50 -15.51 -4.96
CA ILE A 60 5.07 -15.72 -5.15
C ILE A 60 4.36 -14.44 -4.74
N ASN A 61 3.44 -13.96 -5.56
CA ASN A 61 2.52 -12.91 -5.15
C ASN A 61 1.12 -13.52 -5.10
N LEU A 62 0.71 -13.90 -3.89
CA LEU A 62 -0.57 -14.55 -3.62
C LEU A 62 -1.76 -13.59 -3.79
N PHE A 63 -1.51 -12.30 -4.00
CA PHE A 63 -2.54 -11.28 -3.99
C PHE A 63 -2.51 -10.42 -5.25
N ARG A 64 -3.70 -10.18 -5.78
CA ARG A 64 -3.95 -9.26 -6.87
C ARG A 64 -4.38 -7.92 -6.28
N GLY A 65 -3.39 -7.09 -5.99
CA GLY A 65 -3.53 -6.00 -5.04
C GLY A 65 -3.18 -6.51 -3.64
N CYS A 66 -2.39 -5.76 -2.90
CA CYS A 66 -1.98 -6.18 -1.58
C CYS A 66 -3.13 -5.89 -0.60
N THR A 67 -3.68 -6.90 0.07
CA THR A 67 -4.54 -6.66 1.27
C THR A 67 -3.73 -5.93 2.34
N HIS A 68 -2.42 -6.15 2.35
CA HIS A 68 -1.43 -5.28 2.97
C HIS A 68 -1.28 -4.00 2.13
N ALA A 69 -2.21 -3.07 2.27
CA ALA A 69 -1.87 -1.66 2.11
C ALA A 69 -0.75 -1.39 3.13
N CYS A 70 0.52 -1.56 2.76
CA CYS A 70 1.66 -1.48 3.68
C CYS A 70 1.62 -0.11 4.35
N THR A 71 0.96 -0.06 5.49
CA THR A 71 0.70 1.15 6.23
C THR A 71 1.88 1.26 7.16
N TYR A 72 2.80 2.13 6.79
CA TYR A 72 3.94 2.44 7.62
C TYR A 72 3.44 3.26 8.79
N CYS A 73 3.36 2.62 9.95
CA CYS A 73 2.99 3.27 11.20
C CYS A 73 4.23 3.91 11.80
N GLN A 74 4.05 5.08 12.41
CA GLN A 74 5.02 5.72 13.30
C GLN A 74 4.54 5.60 14.74
N SER A 75 5.41 6.01 15.68
CA SER A 75 5.02 6.09 17.09
C SER A 75 3.89 7.11 17.29
N GLY A 76 3.03 6.87 18.27
CA GLY A 76 1.85 7.72 18.51
C GLY A 76 2.19 9.15 18.91
N ASP A 77 3.37 9.35 19.53
CA ASP A 77 3.94 10.63 19.95
C ASP A 77 4.70 11.36 18.82
N THR A 78 4.70 10.82 17.59
CA THR A 78 5.29 11.52 16.45
C THR A 78 4.48 12.79 16.15
N GLN A 79 5.14 13.96 16.22
CA GLN A 79 4.50 15.24 15.93
C GLN A 79 4.29 15.43 14.43
N ILE A 80 3.04 15.64 14.02
CA ILE A 80 2.64 15.88 12.64
C ILE A 80 2.33 17.36 12.46
N LEU A 81 2.83 17.95 11.36
CA LEU A 81 2.54 19.32 10.97
C LEU A 81 1.10 19.43 10.42
N MET A 82 0.26 20.17 11.13
CA MET A 82 -1.14 20.39 10.82
C MET A 82 -1.32 21.51 9.79
N GLY A 83 -2.43 21.50 9.06
CA GLY A 83 -2.71 22.45 7.98
C GLY A 83 -2.81 23.92 8.41
N ASP A 84 -2.98 24.18 9.70
CA ASP A 84 -2.97 25.52 10.31
C ASP A 84 -1.56 25.98 10.75
N GLY A 85 -0.53 25.16 10.52
CA GLY A 85 0.86 25.43 10.91
C GLY A 85 1.22 24.98 12.33
N GLY A 86 0.25 24.46 13.11
CA GLY A 86 0.53 23.84 14.40
C GLY A 86 1.05 22.41 14.27
N THR A 87 1.32 21.76 15.39
CA THR A 87 1.64 20.33 15.44
C THR A 87 0.65 19.57 16.33
N LYS A 88 0.46 18.28 16.02
CA LYS A 88 -0.35 17.36 16.81
C LYS A 88 0.29 15.98 16.81
N ASP A 89 0.21 15.27 17.93
CA ASP A 89 0.65 13.88 18.04
C ASP A 89 -0.14 12.98 17.09
N LEU A 90 0.54 12.07 16.40
CA LEU A 90 -0.07 11.16 15.44
C LEU A 90 -1.25 10.37 16.03
N ALA A 91 -1.19 10.01 17.32
CA ALA A 91 -2.26 9.33 18.03
C ALA A 91 -3.56 10.15 18.14
N ASP A 92 -3.46 11.49 18.13
CA ASP A 92 -4.57 12.41 18.35
C ASP A 92 -5.19 12.97 17.07
N ILE A 93 -4.58 12.68 15.92
CA ILE A 93 -5.11 13.06 14.61
C ILE A 93 -6.39 12.28 14.31
N ARG A 94 -7.32 12.93 13.60
CA ARG A 94 -8.60 12.35 13.19
C ARG A 94 -8.80 12.45 11.68
N VAL A 95 -9.57 11.51 11.13
CA VAL A 95 -10.00 11.53 9.72
C VAL A 95 -10.71 12.84 9.40
N GLY A 96 -10.37 13.44 8.27
CA GLY A 96 -10.89 14.73 7.80
C GLY A 96 -10.08 15.96 8.22
N GLU A 97 -9.22 15.84 9.24
CA GLU A 97 -8.31 16.93 9.64
C GLU A 97 -7.31 17.29 8.55
N ALA A 98 -6.92 18.55 8.51
CA ALA A 98 -5.97 19.07 7.55
C ALA A 98 -4.54 18.88 8.06
N VAL A 99 -3.67 18.30 7.23
CA VAL A 99 -2.24 18.10 7.51
C VAL A 99 -1.41 18.53 6.32
N TYR A 100 -0.13 18.80 6.55
CA TYR A 100 0.82 19.00 5.45
C TYR A 100 1.27 17.66 4.87
N GLY A 101 1.01 17.46 3.58
CA GLY A 101 1.54 16.38 2.76
C GLY A 101 2.54 16.91 1.73
N THR A 102 2.87 16.08 0.74
CA THR A 102 3.67 16.51 -0.41
C THR A 102 3.03 16.14 -1.73
N VAL A 103 3.07 17.07 -2.69
CA VAL A 103 2.67 16.85 -4.08
C VAL A 103 3.90 16.95 -4.98
N ARG A 104 3.89 16.25 -6.11
CA ARG A 104 4.98 16.33 -7.09
C ARG A 104 4.67 17.43 -8.09
N GLU A 105 5.58 18.40 -8.20
CA GLU A 105 5.54 19.49 -9.17
C GLU A 105 6.81 19.43 -10.02
N GLY A 106 6.65 19.00 -11.28
CA GLY A 106 7.76 18.73 -12.18
C GLY A 106 8.74 17.69 -11.58
N ALA A 107 9.99 18.11 -11.40
CA ALA A 107 11.06 17.28 -10.84
C ALA A 107 11.09 17.26 -9.30
N TYR A 108 10.34 18.13 -8.62
CA TYR A 108 10.45 18.35 -7.18
C TYR A 108 9.17 17.97 -6.43
N ARG A 109 9.29 17.80 -5.11
CA ARG A 109 8.13 17.72 -4.20
C ARG A 109 7.95 19.05 -3.49
N ARG A 110 6.69 19.47 -3.33
CA ARG A 110 6.29 20.67 -2.61
C ARG A 110 5.30 20.32 -1.52
N TYR A 111 5.31 21.08 -0.43
CA TYR A 111 4.32 20.95 0.63
C TYR A 111 2.96 21.41 0.14
N ALA A 112 1.93 20.64 0.47
CA ALA A 112 0.54 21.00 0.19
C ALA A 112 -0.35 20.52 1.34
N VAL A 113 -1.35 21.32 1.69
CA VAL A 113 -2.36 20.93 2.66
C VAL A 113 -3.24 19.85 2.05
N THR A 114 -3.43 18.76 2.79
CA THR A 114 -4.27 17.63 2.41
C THR A 114 -5.10 17.17 3.60
N ARG A 115 -6.06 16.27 3.38
CA ARG A 115 -6.90 15.70 4.44
C ARG A 115 -6.44 14.31 4.82
N VAL A 116 -6.52 14.02 6.11
CA VAL A 116 -6.37 12.67 6.65
C VAL A 116 -7.55 11.83 6.15
N LEU A 117 -7.26 10.76 5.42
CA LEU A 117 -8.28 9.89 4.86
C LEU A 117 -8.65 8.74 5.80
N ASP A 118 -7.72 8.32 6.64
CA ASP A 118 -7.90 7.18 7.53
C ASP A 118 -6.90 7.22 8.71
N HIS A 119 -7.18 6.50 9.79
CA HIS A 119 -6.33 6.42 10.98
C HIS A 119 -6.26 4.98 11.52
N TRP A 120 -5.05 4.45 11.60
CA TRP A 120 -4.79 3.03 11.88
C TRP A 120 -3.93 2.88 13.12
N LYS A 121 -4.16 1.81 13.90
CA LYS A 121 -3.36 1.47 15.08
C LYS A 121 -2.89 0.02 15.02
N THR A 122 -1.62 -0.19 15.37
CA THR A 122 -1.02 -1.52 15.54
C THR A 122 -0.07 -1.52 16.73
N THR A 123 0.15 -2.68 17.34
CA THR A 123 1.18 -2.88 18.37
C THR A 123 2.24 -3.85 17.83
N LYS A 124 3.47 -3.38 17.64
CA LYS A 124 4.61 -4.17 17.13
C LYS A 124 5.93 -3.53 17.57
N PRO A 125 7.07 -4.27 17.60
CA PRO A 125 8.38 -3.66 17.77
C PRO A 125 8.62 -2.57 16.72
N SER A 126 9.21 -1.46 17.14
CA SER A 126 9.54 -0.32 16.29
C SER A 126 11.01 0.07 16.46
N TYR A 127 11.49 0.94 15.58
CA TYR A 127 12.84 1.50 15.63
C TYR A 127 12.75 2.99 15.90
N ARG A 128 13.64 3.51 16.75
CA ARG A 128 13.89 4.93 16.88
C ARG A 128 14.96 5.34 15.87
N ILE A 129 14.68 6.37 15.09
CA ILE A 129 15.63 6.95 14.14
C ILE A 129 16.19 8.21 14.80
N LYS A 130 17.50 8.40 14.71
CA LYS A 130 18.15 9.64 15.15
C LYS A 130 19.05 10.14 14.03
N LEU A 131 18.87 11.39 13.64
CA LEU A 131 19.71 12.05 12.65
C LEU A 131 21.00 12.57 13.30
N GLU A 132 22.00 12.88 12.49
CA GLU A 132 23.30 13.41 12.95
C GLU A 132 23.14 14.73 13.72
N ASP A 133 22.15 15.54 13.35
CA ASP A 133 21.80 16.80 14.02
C ASP A 133 21.04 16.62 15.34
N GLY A 134 20.75 15.37 15.74
CA GLY A 134 20.07 15.04 16.97
C GLY A 134 18.55 14.96 16.88
N THR A 135 17.95 15.22 15.71
CA THR A 135 16.51 15.03 15.46
C THR A 135 16.12 13.56 15.62
N GLU A 136 15.03 13.28 16.33
CA GLU A 136 14.47 11.93 16.55
C GLU A 136 13.03 11.81 16.03
#